data_AF-A0A938UBW9-F1
#
_entry.id   AF-A0A938UBW9-F1
#
_cell.length_a   1.000
_cell.length_b   1.000
_cell.length_c   1.000
_cell.angle_alpha   90.00
_cell.angle_beta   90.00
_cell.angle_gamma   90.00
#
_symmetry.space_group_name_H-M   'P 1'
#
loop_
_entity.id
_entity.type
_entity.pdbx_description
1 polymer ?
#
loop_
_entity_poly.entity_id
_entity_poly.type
_entity_poly.pdbx_seq_one_letter_code
_entity_poly.pdbx_strand_id
1 'polypeptide(L)' 'MLIESKRPRVVIDTNVFVSGLNFAGKPDEVLELLIRGEIDVIISPFILSEIERIL' A
#
# COMPACT_ATOMS: atom_id res chain seq x y z
N MET A 1 18.75 11.33 -21.65
CA MET A 1 18.24 11.96 -20.42
C MET A 1 16.96 11.22 -20.07
N LEU A 2 17.02 10.27 -19.12
CA LEU A 2 15.82 9.57 -18.68
C LEU A 2 15.05 10.53 -17.76
N ILE A 3 13.85 10.90 -18.17
CA ILE A 3 12.95 11.67 -17.32
C ILE A 3 12.45 10.67 -16.29
N GLU A 4 12.91 10.77 -15.05
CA GLU A 4 12.42 9.94 -13.96
C GLU A 4 10.95 10.33 -13.74
N SER A 5 10.02 9.51 -14.24
CA SER A 5 8.60 9.70 -13.97
C SER A 5 8.37 9.47 -12.48
N LYS A 6 8.10 10.54 -11.75
CA LYS A 6 7.95 10.49 -10.30
C LYS A 6 6.68 9.72 -9.96
N ARG A 7 6.83 8.56 -9.32
CA ARG A 7 5.70 7.72 -8.88
C ARG A 7 4.89 8.47 -7.82
N PRO A 8 3.56 8.32 -7.79
CA PRO A 8 2.74 8.84 -6.71
C PRO A 8 3.22 8.29 -5.37
N ARG A 9 3.43 9.19 -4.41
CA ARG A 9 3.72 8.83 -3.02
C ARG A 9 2.41 8.81 -2.25
N VAL A 10 2.08 7.68 -1.63
CA VAL A 10 0.80 7.49 -0.96
C VAL A 10 0.98 6.95 0.45
N VAL A 11 0.04 7.25 1.33
CA VAL A 11 -0.12 6.57 2.61
C VAL A 11 -1.33 5.65 2.46
N ILE A 12 -1.12 4.36 2.67
CA ILE A 12 -2.20 3.37 2.66
C ILE A 12 -2.70 3.22 4.10
N ASP A 13 -4.00 3.36 4.29
CA ASP A 13 -4.66 3.17 5.58
C ASP A 13 -4.62 1.69 6.01
N THR A 14 -4.61 1.43 7.32
CA THR A 14 -4.65 0.08 7.90
C THR A 14 -5.73 -0.80 7.27
N ASN A 15 -6.95 -0.27 7.08
CA ASN A 15 -8.06 -1.05 6.55
C ASN A 15 -7.85 -1.54 5.11
N VAL A 16 -7.07 -0.80 4.32
CA VAL A 16 -6.75 -1.21 2.95
C VAL A 16 -5.75 -2.37 2.96
N PHE A 17 -4.75 -2.34 3.85
CA PHE A 17 -3.85 -3.48 4.06
C PHE A 17 -4.60 -4.72 4.55
N VAL A 18 -5.39 -4.57 5.62
CA VAL A 18 -6.14 -5.69 6.21
C VAL A 18 -7.12 -6.27 5.20
N SER A 19 -7.85 -5.42 4.45
CA SER A 19 -8.81 -5.91 3.46
C SER A 19 -8.12 -6.56 2.26
N GLY A 20 -7.08 -5.93 1.72
CA GLY A 20 -6.40 -6.41 0.50
C GLY A 20 -5.57 -7.68 0.71
N LEU A 21 -5.17 -7.98 1.95
CA LEU A 21 -4.49 -9.23 2.29
C LEU A 21 -5.46 -10.39 2.55
N ASN A 22 -6.74 -10.11 2.87
CA ASN A 22 -7.72 -11.13 3.23
C ASN A 22 -8.81 -11.37 2.17
N PHE A 23 -9.07 -10.39 1.30
CA PHE A 23 -10.18 -10.43 0.34
C PHE A 23 -9.76 -9.85 -1.01
N ALA A 24 -10.46 -10.26 -2.07
CA ALA A 24 -10.31 -9.69 -3.42
C ALA A 24 -11.24 -8.49 -3.64
N GLY A 25 -10.94 -7.65 -4.65
CA GLY A 25 -11.59 -6.37 -4.91
C GLY A 25 -10.63 -5.16 -5.03
N LYS A 26 -11.09 -3.99 -4.59
CA LYS A 26 -10.31 -2.74 -4.73
C LYS A 26 -9.09 -2.65 -3.81
N PRO A 27 -9.14 -3.11 -2.54
CA PRO A 27 -7.99 -3.01 -1.64
C PRO A 27 -6.77 -3.82 -2.12
N ASP A 28 -6.98 -5.04 -2.59
CA ASP A 28 -5.95 -5.88 -3.23
C ASP A 28 -5.46 -5.30 -4.56
N GLU A 29 -6.34 -4.72 -5.39
CA GLU A 29 -5.91 -3.96 -6.58
C GLU A 29 -4.95 -2.81 -6.19
N VAL A 30 -5.17 -2.14 -5.06
CA VAL A 30 -4.24 -1.10 -4.55
C VAL A 30 -2.91 -1.70 -4.09
N LEU A 31 -2.93 -2.87 -3.43
CA LEU A 31 -1.69 -3.56 -3.04
C LEU A 31 -0.90 -4.07 -4.26
N GLU A 32 -1.58 -4.47 -5.34
CA GLU A 32 -0.96 -4.82 -6.62
C GLU A 32 -0.18 -3.64 -7.23
N LEU A 33 -0.70 -2.42 -7.13
CA LEU A 33 0.04 -1.21 -7.58
C LEU A 33 1.36 -1.05 -6.81
N LEU A 34 1.36 -1.33 -5.50
CA LEU A 34 2.58 -1.35 -4.69
C LEU A 34 3.54 -2.45 -5.17
N ILE A 35 3.05 -3.67 -5.35
CA ILE A 35 3.85 -4.84 -5.77
C ILE A 35 4.51 -4.59 -7.14
N ARG A 36 3.78 -3.94 -8.07
CA ARG A 36 4.27 -3.59 -9.41
C ARG A 36 5.21 -2.38 -9.42
N GLY A 37 5.37 -1.69 -8.28
CA GLY A 37 6.15 -0.47 -8.19
C GLY A 37 5.53 0.68 -8.98
N GLU A 38 4.20 0.75 -9.08
CA GLU A 38 3.48 1.86 -9.73
C GLU A 38 3.26 3.03 -8.77
N ILE A 39 3.32 2.77 -7.45
CA ILE A 39 3.24 3.74 -6.36
C ILE A 39 4.37 3.54 -5.34
N ASP A 40 4.75 4.62 -4.66
CA ASP A 40 5.67 4.57 -3.53
C ASP A 40 4.86 4.69 -2.23
N VAL A 41 4.78 3.61 -1.47
CA VAL A 41 4.03 3.59 -0.21
C VAL A 41 4.90 4.09 0.94
N ILE A 42 4.41 5.12 1.64
CA ILE A 42 4.96 5.63 2.88
C ILE A 42 4.10 5.09 4.02
N ILE A 43 4.72 4.40 4.97
CA ILE A 43 4.04 3.85 6.14
C ILE A 43 4.58 4.48 7.42
N SER A 44 3.71 4.78 8.37
CA SER A 44 4.10 5.21 9.71
C SER A 44 4.22 4.00 10.64
N PRO A 45 5.03 4.07 11.71
CA PRO A 45 5.10 3.01 12.71
C PRO A 45 3.73 2.66 13.31
N PHE A 46 2.83 3.65 13.45
CA PHE A 46 1.48 3.44 13.97
C PHE A 46 0.64 2.49 13.09
N ILE A 47 0.63 2.72 11.77
CA ILE A 47 -0.11 1.88 10.82
C ILE A 47 0.49 0.46 10.83
N LEU A 48 1.82 0.34 10.86
CA LEU A 48 2.48 -0.97 10.90
C LEU A 48 2.11 -1.76 12.16
N SER A 49 2.18 -1.13 13.33
CA SER A 49 1.77 -1.76 14.59
C SER A 49 0.30 -2.16 14.62
N GLU A 50 -0.58 -1.41 13.95
CA GLU A 50 -1.99 -1.77 13.85
C GLU A 50 -2.21 -3.00 12.95
N ILE A 51 -1.49 -3.08 11.81
CA ILE A 51 -1.52 -4.25 10.93
C ILE A 51 -1.02 -5.49 11.68
N GLU A 52 0.12 -5.41 12.39
CA GLU A 52 0.67 -6.51 13.20
C GLU A 52 -0.27 -6.98 14.33
N ARG A 53 -1.14 -6.10 14.83
CA ARG A 53 -2.12 -6.44 15.87
C ARG A 53 -3.34 -7.16 15.30
N ILE A 54 -3.69 -6.88 14.04
CA ILE A 54 -4.92 -7.37 13.41
C ILE A 54 -4.70 -8.66 12.62
N LEU A 55 -3.58 -8.78 11.91
CA LEU A 55 -3.21 -9.94 11.09
C LEU A 55 -2.33 -10.91 11.87
#